data_AF-A0A9B0WN06-F1
#
_entry.id   AF-A0A9B0WN06-F1
#
_cell.length_a   1.000
_cell.length_b   1.000
_cell.length_c   1.000
_cell.angle_alpha   90.00
_cell.angle_beta   90.00
_cell.angle_gamma   90.00
#
_symmetry.space_group_name_H-M   'P 1'
#
loop_
_entity.id
_entity.type
_entity.pdbx_description
1 polymer ?
#
loop_
_entity_poly.entity_id
_entity_poly.type
_entity_poly.pdbx_seq_one_letter_code
_entity_poly.pdbx_strand_id
1 'polypeptide(L)'
;MNDCYSRLRRLVPTIPPNKKVSKVEILQHVIDYILDLQLALETHPALLRQPPPPAPPHHPTGTCPVVPPRTPLTALNTDPAGAVNKQGDSILCR
;
A
#
# COMPACT_ATOMS: atom_id res chain seq x y z
N MET A 1 -7.99 9.46 -26.33
CA MET A 1 -8.92 8.39 -25.83
C MET A 1 -8.60 7.02 -26.43
N ASN A 2 -8.29 6.90 -27.72
CA ASN A 2 -7.93 5.60 -28.32
C ASN A 2 -6.59 5.03 -27.80
N ASP A 3 -5.68 5.89 -27.32
CA ASP A 3 -4.36 5.49 -26.81
C ASP A 3 -4.46 4.58 -25.57
N CYS A 4 -5.47 4.81 -24.72
CA CYS A 4 -5.75 3.96 -23.57
C CYS A 4 -6.09 2.54 -24.04
N TYR A 5 -7.00 2.38 -25.00
CA TYR A 5 -7.34 1.08 -25.56
C TYR A 5 -6.13 0.41 -26.22
N SER A 6 -5.29 1.16 -26.95
CA SER A 6 -4.04 0.63 -27.52
C SER A 6 -3.01 0.19 -26.48
N ARG A 7 -3.00 0.81 -25.29
CA ARG A 7 -2.18 0.36 -24.16
C ARG A 7 -2.78 -0.89 -23.50
N LEU A 8 -4.10 -0.93 -23.29
CA LEU A 8 -4.79 -2.10 -22.72
C LEU A 8 -4.53 -3.36 -23.56
N ARG A 9 -4.59 -3.25 -24.89
CA ARG A 9 -4.29 -4.35 -25.83
C ARG A 9 -2.86 -4.90 -25.74
N ARG A 10 -1.91 -4.12 -25.20
CA ARG A 10 -0.52 -4.57 -24.99
C ARG A 10 -0.29 -5.17 -23.61
N LEU A 11 -1.11 -4.77 -22.63
CA LEU A 11 -0.96 -5.20 -21.23
C LEU A 11 -1.76 -6.46 -20.91
N VAL A 12 -2.90 -6.65 -21.57
CA VAL A 12 -3.80 -7.77 -21.30
C VAL A 12 -3.50 -8.93 -22.26
N PRO A 13 -3.00 -10.08 -21.76
CA PRO A 13 -2.55 -11.20 -22.62
C PRO A 13 -3.66 -11.83 -23.46
N THR A 14 -4.91 -11.73 -23.00
CA THR A 14 -6.08 -12.36 -23.64
C THR A 14 -6.65 -11.54 -24.80
N ILE A 15 -6.22 -10.29 -24.99
CA ILE A 15 -6.72 -9.44 -26.08
C ILE A 15 -5.86 -9.61 -27.33
N PRO A 16 -6.42 -10.06 -28.48
CA PRO A 16 -5.63 -10.24 -29.69
C PRO A 16 -5.14 -8.90 -30.26
N PRO A 17 -3.84 -8.72 -30.56
CA PRO A 17 -3.25 -7.44 -30.98
C PRO A 17 -3.58 -7.03 -32.44
N ASN A 18 -3.85 -8.00 -33.32
CA ASN A 18 -4.04 -7.76 -34.77
C ASN A 18 -5.51 -7.89 -35.24
N LYS A 19 -6.47 -8.00 -34.31
CA LYS A 19 -7.91 -8.14 -34.62
C LYS A 19 -8.69 -6.89 -34.24
N LYS A 20 -9.85 -6.65 -34.85
CA LYS A 20 -10.76 -5.60 -34.35
C LYS A 20 -11.54 -6.18 -33.17
N VAL A 21 -11.40 -5.58 -32.00
CA VAL A 21 -12.10 -5.94 -30.77
C VAL A 21 -12.88 -4.70 -30.34
N SER A 22 -14.13 -4.87 -29.92
CA SER A 22 -14.94 -3.73 -29.47
C SER A 22 -14.40 -3.13 -28.17
N LYS A 23 -14.75 -1.87 -27.88
CA LYS A 23 -14.38 -1.23 -26.60
C LYS A 23 -14.91 -2.03 -25.40
N VAL A 24 -16.12 -2.58 -25.51
CA VAL A 24 -16.75 -3.35 -24.44
C VAL A 24 -16.06 -4.69 -24.22
N GLU A 25 -15.68 -5.41 -25.28
CA GLU A 25 -14.87 -6.62 -25.15
C GLU A 25 -13.50 -6.33 -24.53
N ILE A 26 -12.84 -5.23 -24.91
CA ILE A 26 -11.57 -4.82 -24.28
C ILE A 26 -11.77 -4.60 -22.77
N LEU A 27 -12.85 -3.95 -22.36
CA LEU A 27 -13.13 -3.72 -20.95
C LEU A 27 -13.37 -5.02 -20.18
N GLN A 28 -14.09 -5.98 -20.78
CA GLN A 28 -14.31 -7.31 -20.17
C GLN A 28 -12.99 -8.04 -19.94
N HIS A 29 -12.14 -8.14 -20.96
CA HIS A 29 -10.81 -8.77 -20.83
C HIS A 29 -9.93 -8.09 -19.77
N VAL A 30 -10.06 -6.77 -19.60
CA VAL A 30 -9.32 -6.03 -18.56
C VAL A 30 -9.85 -6.36 -17.16
N ILE A 31 -11.17 -6.45 -17.00
CA ILE A 31 -11.78 -6.84 -15.72
C ILE A 31 -11.31 -8.23 -15.33
N ASP A 32 -11.42 -9.20 -16.24
CA ASP A 32 -10.99 -10.59 -15.99
C ASP A 32 -9.51 -10.65 -15.61
N TYR A 33 -8.64 -9.96 -16.35
CA TYR A 33 -7.21 -9.94 -16.07
C TYR A 33 -6.88 -9.30 -14.71
N ILE A 34 -7.58 -8.25 -14.30
CA ILE A 34 -7.39 -7.64 -12.98
C ILE A 34 -7.80 -8.62 -11.87
N LEU A 35 -8.94 -9.32 -12.04
CA LEU A 35 -9.42 -10.30 -11.06
C LEU A 35 -8.46 -11.48 -10.93
N ASP A 36 -7.96 -12.00 -12.05
CA ASP A 36 -6.96 -13.09 -12.06
C ASP A 36 -5.66 -12.69 -11.35
N LEU A 37 -5.17 -11.47 -11.61
CA LEU A 37 -3.97 -10.96 -10.95
C LEU A 37 -4.18 -10.77 -9.44
N GLN A 38 -5.34 -10.28 -9.02
CA GLN A 38 -5.67 -10.15 -7.60
C GLN A 38 -5.65 -11.52 -6.92
N LEU A 39 -6.32 -12.52 -7.50
CA LEU A 39 -6.34 -13.88 -6.97
C LEU A 39 -4.93 -14.51 -6.89
N ALA A 40 -4.11 -14.31 -7.92
CA ALA A 40 -2.73 -14.80 -7.94
C ALA A 40 -1.87 -14.18 -6.81
N LEU A 41 -2.07 -12.89 -6.53
CA LEU A 41 -1.35 -12.17 -5.47
C LEU A 41 -1.84 -12.54 -4.07
N GLU A 42 -3.14 -12.77 -3.90
CA GLU A 42 -3.73 -13.23 -2.62
C GLU A 42 -3.26 -14.64 -2.25
N THR A 43 -3.14 -15.53 -3.24
CA THR A 43 -2.70 -16.92 -3.03
C THR A 43 -1.20 -17.06 -2.84
N HIS A 44 -0.39 -16.12 -3.35
CA HIS A 44 1.07 -16.15 -3.28
C HIS A 44 1.65 -14.82 -2.77
N PRO A 45 1.51 -14.50 -1.47
CA PRO A 45 1.98 -13.23 -0.91
C PRO A 45 3.51 -13.04 -1.03
N ALA A 46 4.26 -14.12 -1.28
CA ALA A 46 5.70 -14.06 -1.57
C ALA A 46 6.02 -13.27 -2.85
N LEU A 47 5.10 -13.17 -3.83
CA LEU A 47 5.29 -12.37 -5.04
C LEU A 47 5.30 -10.86 -4.77
N LEU A 48 4.60 -10.42 -3.71
CA LEU A 48 4.60 -9.02 -3.27
C LEU A 48 5.83 -8.68 -2.43
N ARG A 49 6.45 -9.69 -1.83
CA ARG A 49 7.59 -9.52 -0.95
C ARG A 49 8.83 -9.32 -1.81
N GLN A 50 9.10 -8.07 -2.17
CA GLN A 50 10.42 -7.69 -2.71
C GLN A 50 11.50 -8.28 -1.79
N PRO A 51 12.54 -8.93 -2.34
CA PRO A 51 13.65 -9.41 -1.53
C PRO A 51 14.14 -8.24 -0.67
N PRO A 52 14.29 -8.41 0.66
CA PRO A 52 14.89 -7.35 1.46
C PRO A 52 16.22 -6.97 0.82
N PRO A 53 16.53 -5.67 0.68
CA PRO A 53 17.82 -5.25 0.14
C PRO A 53 18.93 -5.99 0.90
N PRO A 54 20.00 -6.43 0.21
CA PRO A 54 21.06 -7.20 0.84
C PRO A 54 21.55 -6.45 2.08
N ALA A 55 21.48 -7.11 3.23
CA ALA A 55 21.94 -6.54 4.49
C ALA A 55 23.40 -6.09 4.30
N PRO A 56 23.76 -4.86 4.72
CA PRO A 56 25.15 -4.44 4.67
C PRO A 56 26.02 -5.44 5.46
N PRO A 57 27.24 -5.73 5.00
CA PRO A 57 28.07 -6.79 5.56
C PRO A 57 28.25 -6.59 7.06
N HIS A 58 27.83 -7.60 7.82
CA HIS A 58 27.98 -7.64 9.27
C HIS A 58 29.48 -7.68 9.60
N HIS A 59 29.99 -6.58 10.13
CA HIS A 59 31.27 -6.53 10.83
C HIS A 59 31.09 -7.31 12.15
N PRO A 60 31.96 -8.26 12.49
CA PRO A 60 31.89 -8.86 13.81
C PRO A 60 32.38 -7.85 14.84
N THR A 61 31.93 -8.04 16.07
CA THR A 61 32.44 -7.46 17.33
C THR A 61 31.68 -6.24 17.85
N GLY A 62 30.89 -6.48 18.90
CA GLY A 62 30.86 -5.59 20.05
C GLY A 62 29.53 -4.95 20.40
N THR A 63 28.85 -5.57 21.37
CA THR A 63 27.97 -4.93 22.38
C THR A 63 26.57 -4.47 21.94
N CYS A 64 25.57 -4.99 22.66
CA CYS A 64 24.16 -4.62 22.62
C CYS A 64 23.95 -3.10 22.86
N PRO A 65 22.83 -2.53 22.38
CA PRO A 65 21.70 -2.40 23.28
C PRO A 65 20.38 -2.89 22.68
N VAL A 66 19.52 -3.36 23.58
CA VAL A 66 18.16 -3.81 23.32
C VAL A 66 17.38 -2.67 22.65
N VAL A 67 16.84 -2.93 21.45
CA VAL A 67 15.90 -2.02 20.78
C VAL A 67 14.51 -2.38 21.33
N PRO A 68 13.76 -1.44 21.94
CA PRO A 68 12.44 -1.78 22.48
C PRO A 68 11.50 -2.15 21.33
N PRO A 69 10.66 -3.19 21.48
CA PRO A 69 9.61 -3.48 20.51
C PRO A 69 8.63 -2.30 20.44
N ARG A 70 8.27 -1.89 19.22
CA ARG A 70 7.35 -0.77 18.98
C ARG A 70 6.02 -1.07 19.68
N THR A 71 5.64 -0.24 20.64
CA THR A 71 4.38 -0.30 21.37
C THR A 71 3.18 -0.28 20.41
N PRO A 72 2.19 -1.18 20.57
CA PRO A 72 0.98 -1.17 19.75
C PRO A 72 0.14 0.09 20.03
N LEU A 73 -0.55 0.59 18.99
CA LEU A 73 -1.38 1.81 18.97
C LEU A 73 -2.52 1.88 20.02
N THR A 74 -2.68 0.86 20.86
CA THR A 74 -3.71 0.78 21.91
C THR A 74 -3.48 1.76 23.07
N ALA A 75 -2.25 2.27 23.25
CA ALA A 75 -1.90 3.13 24.39
C ALA A 75 -2.42 4.59 24.32
N LEU A 76 -2.98 5.04 23.18
CA LEU A 76 -3.46 6.41 23.00
C LEU A 76 -4.95 6.61 23.31
N ASN A 77 -5.69 5.56 23.67
CA ASN A 77 -7.14 5.66 23.97
C ASN A 77 -7.46 5.77 25.48
N THR A 78 -6.46 5.91 26.34
CA THR A 78 -6.70 6.23 27.76
C THR A 78 -6.86 7.74 27.91
N ASP A 79 -8.13 8.15 28.02
CA ASP A 79 -8.58 9.47 28.45
C ASP A 79 -7.85 9.94 29.73
N PRO A 80 -7.11 11.07 29.71
CA PRO A 80 -6.62 11.68 30.93
C PRO A 80 -7.69 12.59 31.53
N ALA A 81 -8.52 12.01 32.40
CA ALA A 81 -9.29 12.76 33.38
C ALA A 81 -8.34 13.54 34.32
N GLY A 82 -8.34 14.86 34.18
CA GLY A 82 -8.18 15.82 35.28
C GLY A 82 -6.76 16.22 35.71
N ALA A 83 -6.41 17.50 35.49
CA ALA A 83 -5.68 18.32 36.46
C ALA A 83 -5.78 19.83 36.15
N VAL A 84 -6.13 20.58 37.19
CA VAL A 84 -6.45 22.02 37.29
C VAL A 84 -5.22 22.93 37.31
N ASN A 85 -5.22 24.05 36.55
CA ASN A 85 -4.92 25.41 37.09
C ASN A 85 -5.02 26.54 36.03
N LYS A 86 -5.85 27.56 36.33
CA LYS A 86 -5.65 29.04 36.32
C LYS A 86 -4.89 29.72 35.15
N GLN A 87 -5.19 30.92 34.67
CA GLN A 87 -6.18 31.98 34.89
C GLN A 87 -5.81 33.10 33.89
N GLY A 88 -6.79 33.76 33.27
CA GLY A 88 -6.65 35.08 32.61
C GLY A 88 -6.16 35.03 31.15
N ASP A 89 -6.67 35.80 30.19
CA ASP A 89 -7.64 36.88 30.22
C ASP A 89 -8.18 37.08 28.78
N SER A 90 -9.48 37.34 28.66
CA SER A 90 -10.21 38.04 27.59
C SER A 90 -10.11 37.64 26.10
N ILE A 91 -11.21 37.00 25.69
CA ILE A 91 -11.97 37.10 24.42
C ILE A 91 -11.75 38.40 23.62
N LEU A 92 -11.45 38.28 22.32
CA LEU A 92 -12.16 39.05 21.28
C LEU A 92 -12.09 38.35 19.91
N CYS A 93 -13.13 37.59 19.59
CA CYS A 93 -13.41 37.14 18.22
C CYS A 93 -14.12 38.27 17.46
N ARG A 94 -13.48 38.81 16.42
CA ARG A 94 -14.15 39.25 15.19
C ARG A 94 -13.23 38.98 14.01
#